data_AF-A0A2D8LKV4-F1
#
_entry.id   AF-A0A2D8LKV4-F1
#
_cell.length_a   1.000
_cell.length_b   1.000
_cell.length_c   1.000
_cell.angle_alpha   90.00
_cell.angle_beta   90.00
_cell.angle_gamma   90.00
#
_symmetry.space_group_name_H-M   'P 1'
#
loop_
_entity.id
_entity.type
_entity.pdbx_description
1 polymer ?
#
loop_
_entity_poly.entity_id
_entity_poly.type
_entity_poly.pdbx_seq_one_letter_code
_entity_poly.pdbx_strand_id
1 'polypeptide(L)' 'MSKKGLDTLFVHYGIRKEDMQVIETLCNQFEVDFDWLKENVLKTYHENKIKNEELDEKSLKKLLEKSLQKIR' A
#
# COMPACT_ATOMS: atom_id res chain seq x y z
N MET A 1 -8.35 -13.38 -10.75
CA MET A 1 -7.69 -12.46 -11.70
C MET A 1 -6.32 -12.08 -11.14
N SER A 2 -5.35 -11.83 -12.01
CA SER A 2 -3.92 -12.07 -11.82
C SER A 2 -3.24 -11.25 -10.71
N LYS A 3 -2.93 -11.90 -9.57
CA LYS A 3 -2.03 -11.37 -8.52
C LYS A 3 -0.66 -10.89 -9.04
N LYS A 4 -0.22 -11.41 -10.19
CA LYS A 4 1.05 -11.07 -10.86
C LYS A 4 1.26 -9.57 -11.12
N GLY A 5 0.18 -8.79 -11.27
CA GLY A 5 0.27 -7.34 -11.48
C GLY A 5 0.71 -6.58 -10.23
N LEU A 6 0.25 -7.02 -9.05
CA LEU A 6 0.57 -6.43 -7.75
C LEU A 6 2.03 -6.68 -7.39
N ASP A 7 2.52 -7.92 -7.54
CA ASP A 7 3.90 -8.29 -7.23
C ASP A 7 4.91 -7.39 -7.95
N THR A 8 4.71 -7.20 -9.26
CA THR A 8 5.61 -6.37 -10.09
C THR A 8 5.57 -4.90 -9.67
N LEU A 9 4.38 -4.40 -9.35
CA LEU A 9 4.19 -3.02 -8.93
C LEU A 9 4.84 -2.76 -7.57
N PHE A 10 4.62 -3.66 -6.61
CA PHE A 10 5.21 -3.57 -5.29
C PHE A 10 6.73 -3.62 -5.35
N VAL A 11 7.30 -4.47 -6.21
CA VAL A 11 8.74 -4.49 -6.47
C VAL A 11 9.21 -3.16 -7.07
N HIS A 12 8.46 -2.56 -8.01
CA HIS A 12 8.77 -1.25 -8.58
C HIS A 12 8.81 -0.14 -7.51
N TYR A 13 7.85 -0.15 -6.58
CA TYR A 13 7.83 0.79 -5.45
C TYR A 13 8.81 0.40 -4.32
N GLY A 14 9.43 -0.78 -4.42
CA GLY A 14 10.35 -1.34 -3.45
C GLY A 14 9.69 -1.64 -2.10
N ILE A 15 8.45 -2.10 -2.13
CA ILE A 15 7.66 -2.51 -0.97
C ILE A 15 8.14 -3.89 -0.50
N ARG A 16 8.29 -4.05 0.82
CA ARG A 16 8.72 -5.32 1.42
C ARG A 16 7.60 -6.36 1.34
N LYS A 17 7.97 -7.63 1.43
CA LYS A 17 7.01 -8.74 1.38
C LYS A 17 6.02 -8.71 2.56
N GLU A 18 6.47 -8.26 3.73
CA GLU A 18 5.64 -8.08 4.92
C GLU A 18 4.57 -6.98 4.69
N ASP A 19 5.02 -5.83 4.19
CA ASP A 19 4.15 -4.70 3.81
C ASP A 19 3.14 -5.10 2.72
N MET A 20 3.56 -5.90 1.75
CA MET A 20 2.72 -6.44 0.70
C MET A 20 1.54 -7.24 1.26
N GLN A 21 1.80 -8.14 2.22
CA GLN A 21 0.74 -8.93 2.85
C GLN A 21 -0.26 -8.06 3.62
N VAL A 22 0.22 -7.01 4.28
CA VAL A 22 -0.63 -6.05 5.00
C VAL A 22 -1.53 -5.29 4.03
N ILE A 23 -0.96 -4.80 2.92
CA ILE A 23 -1.71 -4.10 1.88
C ILE A 23 -2.76 -5.01 1.24
N GLU A 24 -2.40 -6.24 0.86
CA GLU A 24 -3.35 -7.21 0.30
C GLU A 24 -4.49 -7.53 1.28
N THR A 25 -4.17 -7.73 2.57
CA THR A 25 -5.18 -8.03 3.59
C THR A 25 -6.17 -6.89 3.74
N LEU A 26 -5.68 -5.64 3.78
CA LEU A 26 -6.52 -4.46 3.89
C LEU A 26 -7.36 -4.23 2.62
N CYS A 27 -6.78 -4.39 1.43
CA CYS A 27 -7.53 -4.30 0.18
C CYS A 27 -8.69 -5.31 0.13
N ASN A 28 -8.45 -6.55 0.56
CA ASN A 28 -9.51 -7.56 0.62
C ASN A 28 -10.56 -7.25 1.69
N GLN A 29 -10.16 -6.73 2.85
CA GLN A 29 -11.08 -6.42 3.95
C GLN A 29 -12.01 -5.23 3.63
N PHE A 30 -11.51 -4.23 2.91
CA PHE A 30 -12.24 -3.01 2.60
C PHE A 30 -12.83 -3.00 1.17
N GLU A 31 -12.71 -4.10 0.42
CA GLU A 31 -13.11 -4.23 -0.99
C GLU A 31 -12.60 -3.05 -1.85
N VAL A 32 -11.34 -2.69 -1.64
CA VAL A 32 -10.73 -1.51 -2.27
C VAL A 32 -10.12 -1.87 -3.60
N ASP A 33 -10.47 -1.09 -4.62
CA ASP A 33 -9.91 -1.22 -5.95
C ASP A 33 -8.40 -1.00 -5.99
N PHE A 34 -7.76 -1.75 -6.87
CA PHE A 34 -6.32 -1.69 -7.10
C PHE A 34 -5.85 -0.30 -7.56
N ASP A 35 -6.64 0.36 -8.41
CA ASP A 35 -6.32 1.69 -8.94
C ASP A 35 -6.26 2.72 -7.79
N TRP A 36 -7.22 2.62 -6.87
CA TRP A 36 -7.26 3.46 -5.69
C TRP A 36 -6.06 3.20 -4.77
N LEU A 37 -5.70 1.94 -4.54
CA LEU A 37 -4.54 1.56 -3.73
C LEU A 37 -3.25 2.18 -4.30
N LYS A 38 -3.10 2.10 -5.63
CA LYS A 38 -1.93 2.63 -6.31
C LYS A 38 -1.78 4.13 -6.13
N GLU A 39 -2.86 4.89 -6.31
CA GLU A 39 -2.84 6.34 -6.22
C GLU A 39 -2.75 6.86 -4.78
N ASN A 40 -3.43 6.22 -3.82
CA ASN A 40 -3.55 6.74 -2.45
C ASN A 40 -2.51 6.15 -1.49
N VAL A 41 -2.15 4.88 -1.67
CA VAL A 41 -1.25 4.17 -0.74
C VAL A 41 0.14 4.05 -1.33
N LEU A 42 0.29 3.51 -2.55
CA LEU A 42 1.62 3.23 -3.11
C LEU A 42 2.39 4.51 -3.44
N LYS A 43 1.69 5.53 -3.95
CA LYS A 43 2.26 6.86 -4.17
C LYS A 43 2.78 7.47 -2.86
N THR A 44 1.95 7.51 -1.83
CA THR A 44 2.31 8.07 -0.52
C THR A 44 3.42 7.25 0.17
N TYR A 45 3.39 5.93 0.06
CA TYR A 45 4.45 5.05 0.57
C TYR A 45 5.78 5.35 -0.10
N HIS A 46 5.79 5.51 -1.42
CA HIS A 46 6.98 5.86 -2.18
C HIS A 46 7.54 7.24 -1.80
N GLU A 47 6.68 8.25 -1.63
CA GLU A 47 7.10 9.58 -1.20
C GLU A 47 7.74 9.58 0.19
N ASN A 48 7.16 8.86 1.15
CA ASN A 48 7.72 8.73 2.50
C ASN A 48 9.05 7.96 2.49
N LYS A 49 9.15 6.93 1.65
CA LYS A 49 10.41 6.19 1.44
C LYS A 49 11.49 7.06 0.82
N ILE A 50 11.17 7.92 -0.16
CA ILE A 50 12.11 8.90 -0.74
C ILE A 50 12.59 9.89 0.33
N LYS A 51 11.71 10.25 1.27
CA LYS A 51 12.05 11.14 2.40
C LYS A 51 12.90 10.46 3.48
N ASN A 52 13.31 9.20 3.30
CA ASN A 52 14.04 8.42 4.31
C ASN A 52 13.28 8.27 5.64
N GLU A 53 11.96 8.40 5.64
CA GLU A 53 11.15 7.97 6.78
C GLU A 53 11.14 6.43 6.80
N GLU A 54 11.61 5.84 7.89
CA GLU A 54 11.45 4.40 8.13
C GLU A 54 9.96 4.09 8.20
N LEU A 55 9.45 3.49 7.13
CA LEU A 55 8.10 3.00 7.02
C LEU A 55 8.05 1.57 7.57
N ASP A 56 7.88 1.47 8.88
CA ASP A 56 7.53 0.21 9.54
C ASP A 56 6.08 -0.20 9.25
N GLU A 57 5.77 -1.47 9.47
CA GLU A 57 4.41 -2.04 9.31
C GLU A 57 3.33 -1.18 9.98
N LYS A 58 3.64 -0.63 11.16
CA LYS A 58 2.72 0.22 11.93
C LYS A 58 2.42 1.54 11.22
N SER A 59 3.45 2.16 10.63
CA SER A 59 3.32 3.38 9.85
C SER A 59 2.56 3.13 8.55
N LEU A 60 2.80 2.00 7.89
CA LEU A 60 2.08 1.57 6.71
C LEU A 60 0.59 1.33 7.00
N LYS A 61 0.25 0.58 8.06
CA LYS A 61 -1.15 0.39 8.49
C LYS A 61 -1.84 1.73 8.75
N LYS A 62 -1.17 2.64 9.46
CA LYS A 62 -1.72 3.96 9.77
C LYS A 62 -1.93 4.80 8.51
N LEU A 63 -1.04 4.70 7.53
CA LEU A 63 -1.15 5.36 6.23
C LEU A 63 -2.31 4.78 5.40
N LEU A 64 -2.46 3.46 5.39
CA LEU A 64 -3.58 2.76 4.78
C LEU A 64 -4.89 3.18 5.43
N GLU A 65 -5.03 3.08 6.75
CA GLU A 65 -6.23 3.50 7.48
C GLU A 65 -6.58 4.97 7.21
N LYS A 66 -5.60 5.87 7.23
CA LYS A 66 -5.82 7.28 6.88
C LYS A 66 -6.31 7.47 5.44
N SER A 67 -5.75 6.69 4.52
CA SER A 67 -6.17 6.74 3.12
C SER A 67 -7.60 6.22 2.99
N LEU A 68 -7.92 5.09 3.64
CA LEU A 68 -9.25 4.47 3.63
C LEU A 68 -10.32 5.38 4.25
N GLN A 69 -9.96 6.15 5.28
CA GLN A 69 -10.86 7.17 5.84
C GLN A 69 -11.25 8.25 4.84
N LYS A 70 -10.48 8.50 3.78
CA LYS A 70 -10.86 9.45 2.72
C LYS A 70 -11.86 8.88 1.71
N ILE A 71 -12.09 7.56 1.72
CA ILE A 71 -13.10 6.91 0.87
C ILE A 71 -14.51 7.12 1.45
N ARG A 72 -14.62 7.41 2.76
CA ARG A 72 -15.87 7.45 3.51
C ARG A 72 -16.38 8.87 3.76
#